data_AF-X8CN67-F1
#
_entry.id   AF-X8CN67-F1
#
_cell.length_a   1.000
_cell.length_b   1.000
_cell.length_c   1.000
_cell.angle_alpha   90.00
_cell.angle_beta   90.00
_cell.angle_gamma   90.00
#
_symmetry.space_group_name_H-M   'P 1'
#
loop_
_entity.id
_entity.type
_entity.pdbx_description
1 polymer ?
#
loop_
_entity_poly.entity_id
_entity_poly.type
_entity_poly.pdbx_seq_one_letter_code
_entity_poly.pdbx_strand_id
1 'polypeptide(L)'
;MTVNGHDRTFHIVKCGQVQWTRMIDIGSEFSGAKVVVDENAQPATTQSVRIRNVGGFSGMYSQGGDGNADMSMTGDKFTVSGTANGYQTDKPSEPATATFKIVVTC
;
A
#
# COMPACT_ATOMS: atom_id res chain seq x y z
N MET A 1 9.28 3.24 -0.99
CA MET A 1 8.12 2.57 -1.61
C MET A 1 8.42 2.37 -3.07
N THR A 2 8.09 1.22 -3.63
CA THR A 2 8.39 0.85 -5.01
C THR A 2 7.09 0.42 -5.69
N VAL A 3 6.83 0.93 -6.88
CA VAL A 3 5.68 0.53 -7.71
C VAL A 3 6.14 0.30 -9.14
N ASN A 4 5.93 -0.89 -9.69
CA ASN A 4 6.48 -1.32 -10.99
C ASN A 4 7.99 -1.02 -11.16
N GLY A 5 8.77 -1.24 -10.10
CA GLY A 5 10.21 -0.95 -10.10
C GLY A 5 10.56 0.54 -9.99
N HIS A 6 9.59 1.45 -9.94
CA HIS A 6 9.83 2.87 -9.71
C HIS A 6 9.84 3.18 -8.22
N ASP A 7 11.03 3.48 -7.70
CA ASP A 7 11.22 3.85 -6.31
C ASP A 7 10.80 5.31 -6.04
N ARG A 8 10.14 5.51 -4.90
CA ARG A 8 9.82 6.81 -4.31
C ARG A 8 10.04 6.76 -2.80
N THR A 9 10.71 7.78 -2.29
CA THR A 9 10.94 7.99 -0.87
C THR A 9 9.95 9.01 -0.34
N PHE A 10 9.35 8.70 0.81
CA PHE A 10 8.43 9.59 1.53
C PHE A 10 8.95 9.77 2.95
N HIS A 11 8.94 11.00 3.44
CA HIS A 11 9.36 11.34 4.81
C HIS A 11 8.17 11.60 5.75
N ILE A 12 6.96 11.67 5.20
CA ILE A 12 5.73 11.86 5.95
C ILE A 12 5.06 10.50 6.08
N VAL A 13 4.97 10.00 7.32
CA VAL A 13 4.27 8.77 7.68
C VAL A 13 3.40 9.08 8.89
N LYS A 14 2.12 8.71 8.83
CA LYS A 14 1.21 8.80 9.96
C LYS A 14 0.60 7.43 10.20
N CYS A 15 0.74 6.93 11.42
CA CYS A 15 0.17 5.65 11.83
C CYS A 15 -0.93 5.88 12.85
N GLY A 16 -2.09 5.31 12.62
CA GLY A 16 -3.22 5.28 13.53
C GLY A 16 -3.58 3.85 13.89
N GLN A 17 -4.10 3.64 15.09
CA GLN A 17 -4.62 2.34 15.51
C GLN A 17 -6.01 2.52 16.12
N VAL A 18 -6.95 1.71 15.65
CA VAL A 18 -8.28 1.59 16.24
C VAL A 18 -8.51 0.11 16.50
N GLN A 19 -8.54 -0.28 17.78
CA GLN A 19 -8.54 -1.69 18.18
C GLN A 19 -7.36 -2.44 17.55
N TRP A 20 -7.63 -3.45 16.74
CA TRP A 20 -6.65 -4.24 15.99
C TRP A 20 -6.42 -3.74 14.57
N THR A 21 -7.14 -2.71 14.12
CA THR A 21 -6.94 -2.12 12.79
C THR A 21 -5.85 -1.07 12.85
N ARG A 22 -4.77 -1.32 12.10
CA ARG A 22 -3.67 -0.38 11.87
C ARG A 22 -3.90 0.34 10.55
N MET A 23 -3.88 1.67 10.59
CA MET A 23 -3.95 2.54 9.41
C MET A 23 -2.60 3.24 9.25
N ILE A 24 -2.02 3.18 8.04
CA ILE A 24 -0.73 3.79 7.73
C ILE A 24 -0.93 4.70 6.51
N ASP A 25 -0.83 6.00 6.72
CA ASP A 25 -0.84 7.01 5.65
C ASP A 25 0.61 7.43 5.34
N ILE A 26 1.04 7.23 4.09
CA ILE A 26 2.38 7.54 3.61
C ILE A 26 2.28 8.67 2.58
N GLY A 27 3.05 9.73 2.75
CA GLY A 27 3.12 10.86 1.83
C GLY A 27 1.97 11.85 2.03
N SER A 28 1.23 12.14 0.96
CA SER A 28 0.18 13.15 0.89
C SER A 28 -1.05 12.63 0.16
N GLU A 29 -2.12 13.44 0.12
CA GLU A 29 -3.32 13.11 -0.66
C GLU A 29 -3.10 13.14 -2.18
N PHE A 30 -2.01 13.76 -2.66
CA PHE A 30 -1.68 13.85 -4.08
C PHE A 30 -0.73 12.76 -4.57
N SER A 31 0.16 12.28 -3.69
CA SER A 31 1.11 11.21 -3.97
C SER A 31 1.47 10.48 -2.69
N GLY A 32 1.35 9.15 -2.71
CA GLY A 32 1.56 8.34 -1.52
C GLY A 32 0.78 7.02 -1.54
N ALA A 33 0.64 6.42 -0.36
CA ALA A 33 -0.17 5.23 -0.18
C ALA A 33 -0.90 5.24 1.17
N LYS A 34 -2.06 4.59 1.20
CA LYS A 34 -2.77 4.24 2.43
C LYS A 34 -2.80 2.74 2.59
N VAL A 35 -2.41 2.23 3.75
CA VAL A 35 -2.39 0.81 4.06
C VAL A 35 -3.29 0.56 5.26
N VAL A 36 -4.14 -0.45 5.17
CA VAL A 36 -4.95 -0.94 6.29
C VAL A 36 -4.53 -2.37 6.59
N VAL A 37 -4.18 -2.64 7.84
CA VAL A 37 -3.76 -3.96 8.33
C VAL A 37 -4.71 -4.38 9.47
N ASP A 38 -5.10 -5.65 9.44
CA ASP A 38 -5.75 -6.32 10.56
C ASP A 38 -4.70 -7.07 11.39
N GLU A 39 -4.41 -6.55 12.57
CA GLU A 39 -3.47 -7.12 13.54
C GLU A 39 -4.12 -8.18 14.45
N ASN A 40 -5.45 -8.42 14.35
CA ASN A 40 -6.14 -9.50 15.10
C ASN A 40 -6.03 -10.85 14.39
N ALA A 41 -5.83 -10.85 13.06
CA ALA A 41 -5.50 -12.04 12.32
C ALA A 41 -4.14 -12.62 12.77
N GLN A 42 -3.99 -13.95 12.70
CA GLN A 42 -2.75 -14.65 13.03
C GLN A 42 -2.30 -15.51 11.84
N PRO A 43 -1.28 -15.08 11.07
CA PRO A 43 -0.54 -13.81 11.19
C PRO A 43 -1.38 -12.58 10.79
N ALA A 44 -0.91 -11.38 11.13
CA ALA A 44 -1.54 -10.13 10.72
C ALA A 44 -1.68 -10.06 9.19
N THR A 45 -2.77 -9.48 8.70
CA THR A 45 -3.09 -9.46 7.26
C THR A 45 -3.31 -8.06 6.73
N THR A 46 -2.90 -7.82 5.49
CA THR A 46 -3.20 -6.56 4.80
C THR A 46 -4.64 -6.61 4.29
N GLN A 47 -5.47 -5.68 4.76
CA GLN A 47 -6.87 -5.56 4.37
C GLN A 47 -7.01 -4.77 3.07
N SER A 48 -6.26 -3.67 2.94
CA SER A 48 -6.22 -2.90 1.70
C SER A 48 -4.95 -2.08 1.54
N VAL A 49 -4.61 -1.79 0.29
CA VAL A 49 -3.56 -0.84 -0.08
C VAL A 49 -4.12 0.06 -1.17
N ARG A 50 -4.12 1.38 -0.95
CA ARG A 50 -4.48 2.37 -1.97
C ARG A 50 -3.24 3.17 -2.32
N ILE A 51 -2.78 3.04 -3.55
CA ILE A 51 -1.63 3.78 -4.10
C ILE A 51 -2.18 4.96 -4.91
N ARG A 52 -1.59 6.13 -4.72
CA ARG A 52 -1.94 7.32 -5.48
C ARG A 52 -0.70 7.97 -6.05
N ASN A 53 -0.65 8.09 -7.37
CA ASN A 53 0.39 8.77 -8.14
C ASN A 53 1.82 8.49 -7.65
N VAL A 54 2.20 7.22 -7.64
CA VAL A 54 3.55 6.78 -7.26
C VAL A 54 4.16 6.05 -8.43
N GLY A 55 5.29 6.56 -8.93
CA GLY A 55 5.91 5.99 -10.13
C GLY A 55 5.02 6.08 -11.37
N GLY A 56 4.06 7.02 -11.40
CA GLY A 56 3.07 7.13 -12.48
C GLY A 56 1.87 6.20 -12.34
N PHE A 57 1.72 5.46 -11.24
CA PHE A 57 0.59 4.54 -11.04
C PHE A 57 -0.36 5.01 -9.94
N SER A 58 -1.65 4.78 -10.12
CA SER A 58 -2.67 4.87 -9.07
C SER A 58 -3.55 3.62 -9.11
N GLY A 59 -3.84 3.02 -7.95
CA GLY A 59 -4.60 1.79 -7.90
C GLY A 59 -4.87 1.30 -6.48
N MET A 60 -5.52 0.15 -6.38
CA MET A 60 -5.94 -0.43 -5.13
C MET A 60 -5.77 -1.95 -5.11
N TYR A 61 -5.41 -2.45 -3.94
CA TYR A 61 -5.61 -3.83 -3.50
C TYR A 61 -6.63 -3.83 -2.37
N SER A 62 -7.50 -4.84 -2.34
CA SER A 62 -8.41 -5.15 -1.24
C SER A 62 -8.50 -6.65 -1.03
N GLN A 63 -8.47 -7.11 0.21
CA GLN A 63 -8.64 -8.52 0.54
C GLN A 63 -9.97 -9.05 -0.01
N GLY A 64 -9.94 -10.23 -0.62
CA GLY A 64 -11.12 -10.86 -1.26
C GLY A 64 -11.47 -10.33 -2.65
N GLY A 65 -10.76 -9.32 -3.15
CA GLY A 65 -10.85 -8.88 -4.55
C GLY A 65 -9.75 -9.48 -5.43
N ASP A 66 -9.58 -8.89 -6.61
CA ASP A 66 -8.50 -9.25 -7.53
C ASP A 66 -7.15 -8.69 -7.04
N GLY A 67 -6.10 -9.53 -7.13
CA GLY A 67 -4.75 -9.21 -6.68
C GLY A 67 -4.39 -9.89 -5.36
N ASN A 68 -3.18 -9.63 -4.88
CA ASN A 68 -2.65 -10.21 -3.65
C ASN A 68 -1.86 -9.19 -2.86
N ALA A 69 -1.81 -9.36 -1.53
CA ALA A 69 -0.86 -8.68 -0.68
C ALA A 69 -0.38 -9.62 0.41
N ASP A 70 0.94 -9.73 0.49
CA ASP A 70 1.65 -10.42 1.56
C ASP A 70 2.28 -9.37 2.47
N MET A 71 2.32 -9.67 3.76
CA MET A 71 2.95 -8.77 4.72
C MET A 71 3.77 -9.48 5.78
N SER A 72 4.73 -8.74 6.32
CA SER A 72 5.48 -9.10 7.52
C SER A 72 5.71 -7.89 8.40
N MET A 73 5.87 -8.16 9.69
CA MET A 73 6.17 -7.16 10.71
C MET A 73 7.44 -7.58 11.46
N THR A 74 8.30 -6.62 11.74
CA THR A 74 9.50 -6.82 12.57
C THR A 74 9.65 -5.61 13.48
N GLY A 75 9.25 -5.75 14.74
CA GLY A 75 9.00 -4.60 15.61
C GLY A 75 7.96 -3.69 14.97
N ASP A 76 8.27 -2.40 14.86
CA ASP A 76 7.37 -1.41 14.26
C ASP A 76 7.58 -1.23 12.74
N LYS A 77 8.44 -2.07 12.12
CA LYS A 77 8.65 -2.07 10.67
C LYS A 77 7.66 -3.00 9.97
N PHE A 78 6.83 -2.42 9.12
CA PHE A 78 5.91 -3.11 8.22
C PHE A 78 6.54 -3.26 6.85
N THR A 79 6.47 -4.47 6.29
CA THR A 79 6.78 -4.74 4.88
C THR A 79 5.53 -5.33 4.23
N VAL A 80 4.97 -4.64 3.25
CA VAL A 80 3.79 -5.09 2.49
C VAL A 80 4.15 -5.13 1.02
N SER A 81 3.94 -6.27 0.37
CA SER A 81 4.21 -6.44 -1.06
C SER A 81 3.05 -7.12 -1.74
N GLY A 82 2.80 -6.80 -3.01
CA GLY A 82 1.61 -7.33 -3.67
C GLY A 82 1.39 -6.78 -5.06
N THR A 83 0.17 -6.95 -5.53
CA THR A 83 -0.34 -6.41 -6.79
C THR A 83 -1.56 -5.54 -6.53
N ALA A 84 -1.62 -4.39 -7.20
CA ALA A 84 -2.74 -3.47 -7.14
C ALA A 84 -3.28 -3.22 -8.54
N ASN A 85 -4.59 -3.10 -8.67
CA ASN A 85 -5.29 -2.82 -9.93
C ASN A 85 -5.69 -1.35 -9.98
N GLY A 86 -5.56 -0.73 -11.16
CA GLY A 86 -5.78 0.69 -11.33
C GLY A 86 -5.42 1.17 -12.73
N TYR A 87 -4.63 2.23 -12.82
CA TYR A 87 -4.25 2.86 -14.07
C TYR A 87 -2.89 3.55 -13.98
N GLN A 88 -2.26 3.76 -15.14
CA GLN A 88 -1.14 4.68 -15.28
C GLN A 88 -1.66 6.11 -15.43
N THR A 89 -1.01 7.08 -14.78
CA THR A 89 -1.47 8.48 -14.72
C THR A 89 -1.41 9.19 -16.07
N ASP A 90 -0.58 8.71 -17.00
CA ASP A 90 -0.50 9.17 -18.38
C ASP A 90 -1.59 8.54 -19.27
N LYS A 91 -2.21 7.43 -18.83
CA LYS A 91 -3.28 6.70 -19.51
C LYS A 91 -4.42 6.34 -18.55
N PRO A 92 -5.13 7.33 -17.99
CA PRO A 92 -6.08 7.10 -16.90
C PRO A 92 -7.32 6.28 -17.29
N SER A 93 -7.59 6.13 -18.59
CA SER A 93 -8.70 5.32 -19.13
C SER A 93 -8.33 3.87 -19.41
N GLU A 94 -7.06 3.50 -19.31
CA GLU A 94 -6.59 2.13 -19.58
C GLU A 94 -6.35 1.39 -18.25
N PRO A 95 -7.03 0.25 -18.01
CA PRO A 95 -6.75 -0.58 -16.84
C PRO A 95 -5.29 -1.06 -16.85
N ALA A 96 -4.66 -1.00 -15.69
CA ALA A 96 -3.31 -1.49 -15.46
C ALA A 96 -3.21 -2.17 -14.10
N THR A 97 -2.36 -3.20 -14.03
CA THR A 97 -1.96 -3.82 -12.77
C THR A 97 -0.51 -3.45 -12.50
N ALA A 98 -0.20 -3.17 -11.24
CA ALA A 98 1.17 -2.88 -10.82
C ALA A 98 1.58 -3.73 -9.62
N THR A 99 2.83 -4.19 -9.63
CA THR A 99 3.45 -4.74 -8.43
C THR A 99 3.89 -3.61 -7.52
N PHE A 100 3.78 -3.82 -6.21
CA PHE A 100 4.22 -2.83 -5.22
C PHE A 100 5.00 -3.48 -4.08
N LYS A 101 5.87 -2.67 -3.47
CA LYS A 101 6.54 -2.96 -2.21
C LYS A 101 6.57 -1.70 -1.35
N ILE A 102 5.97 -1.79 -0.18
CA ILE A 102 5.92 -0.75 0.84
C ILE A 102 6.72 -1.24 2.04
N VAL A 103 7.74 -0.47 2.41
CA VAL A 103 8.49 -0.68 3.65
C VAL A 103 8.36 0.61 4.43
N VAL A 104 7.80 0.52 5.63
CA VAL A 104 7.48 1.67 6.46
C VAL A 104 7.68 1.32 7.92
N THR A 105 8.17 2.28 8.70
CA THR A 105 8.28 2.18 10.15
C THR A 105 7.26 3.12 10.76
N CYS A 106 6.37 2.56 11.57
CA CYS A 106 5.64 3.30 12.59
C CYS A 106 6.47 3.27 13.89
#